data_AF-A0A842LK73-F1
#
_entry.id   AF-A0A842LK73-F1
#
_cell.length_a   1.000
_cell.length_b   1.000
_cell.length_c   1.000
_cell.angle_alpha   90.00
_cell.angle_beta   90.00
_cell.angle_gamma   90.00
#
_symmetry.space_group_name_H-M   'P 1'
#
loop_
_entity.id
_entity.type
_entity.pdbx_description
1 polymer ?
#
loop_
_entity_poly.entity_id
_entity_poly.type
_entity_poly.pdbx_seq_one_letter_code
_entity_poly.pdbx_strand_id
1 'polypeptide(L)'
;MSWREFYNRLKELERIYSTKLILSPEDFGIYRCDEALPQSFRKFEKVSVRLLAPGWMRGEMLGVARDRTLTVIGAEGVPIGERVKARIIGTKHNIYLARAL
;
A
#
# COMPACT_ATOMS: atom_id res chain seq x y z
N MET A 1 13.04 27.56 15.22
CA MET A 1 13.70 27.13 13.98
C MET A 1 12.65 26.87 12.93
N SER A 2 12.74 27.53 11.78
CA SER A 2 11.91 27.20 10.61
C SER A 2 12.52 26.04 9.81
N TRP A 3 11.73 25.38 8.96
CA TRP A 3 12.24 24.38 8.02
C TRP A 3 13.36 24.94 7.13
N ARG A 4 13.23 26.19 6.69
CA ARG A 4 14.25 26.86 5.89
C ARG A 4 15.58 26.98 6.64
N GLU A 5 15.55 27.38 7.91
CA GLU A 5 16.75 27.46 8.75
C GLU A 5 17.37 26.07 8.98
N PHE A 6 16.55 25.04 9.18
CA PHE A 6 17.02 23.67 9.33
C PHE A 6 17.78 23.18 8.10
N TYR A 7 17.17 23.30 6.90
CA TYR A 7 17.80 22.86 5.65
C TYR A 7 19.03 23.68 5.27
N ASN A 8 19.06 24.98 5.60
CA ASN A 8 20.26 25.80 5.43
C ASN A 8 21.42 25.29 6.29
N ARG A 9 21.15 24.95 7.56
CA ARG A 9 22.17 24.36 8.44
C ARG A 9 22.65 23.00 7.94
N LEU A 10 21.75 22.14 7.47
CA LEU A 10 22.15 20.87 6.86
C LEU A 10 23.07 21.10 5.66
N LYS A 11 22.74 22.03 4.76
CA LYS A 11 23.57 22.35 3.60
C LYS A 11 24.98 22.85 3.98
N GLU A 12 25.09 23.62 5.05
CA GLU A 12 26.39 24.04 5.59
C GLU A 12 27.20 22.83 6.10
N LEU A 13 26.56 21.93 6.85
CA LEU A 13 27.18 20.71 7.35
C LEU A 13 27.59 19.75 6.22
N GLU A 14 26.76 19.59 5.18
CA GLU A 14 27.12 18.79 3.99
C GLU A 14 28.41 19.29 3.36
N ARG A 15 28.59 20.62 3.27
CA ARG A 15 29.80 21.23 2.71
C ARG A 15 31.03 21.01 3.61
N ILE A 16 30.87 21.14 4.92
CA ILE A 16 31.99 20.99 5.89
C ILE A 16 32.47 19.53 5.94
N TYR A 17 31.53 18.59 6.00
CA TYR A 17 31.83 17.17 6.21
C TYR A 17 31.83 16.36 4.92
N SER A 18 31.57 16.99 3.76
CA SER A 18 31.49 16.33 2.44
C SER A 18 30.61 15.07 2.46
N THR A 19 29.54 15.12 3.25
CA THR A 19 28.61 14.02 3.50
C THR A 19 27.21 14.47 3.11
N LYS A 20 26.47 13.65 2.37
CA LYS A 20 25.09 13.96 1.99
C LYS A 20 24.14 13.81 3.19
N LEU A 21 23.42 14.86 3.53
CA LEU A 21 22.47 14.97 4.63
C LEU A 21 21.06 15.34 4.13
N ILE A 22 20.97 16.03 3.00
CA ILE A 22 19.71 16.36 2.33
C ILE A 22 19.45 15.29 1.28
N LEU A 23 18.63 14.31 1.68
CA LEU A 23 18.30 13.16 0.84
C LEU A 23 17.19 13.51 -0.14
N SER A 24 17.29 12.98 -1.35
CA SER A 24 16.25 13.05 -2.37
C SER A 24 15.80 11.63 -2.75
N PRO A 25 14.60 11.44 -3.33
CA PRO A 25 14.14 10.12 -3.77
C PRO A 25 15.16 9.40 -4.67
N GLU A 26 15.86 10.16 -5.51
CA GLU A 26 16.85 9.65 -6.44
C GLU A 26 18.04 8.96 -5.74
N ASP A 27 18.36 9.34 -4.50
CA ASP A 27 19.41 8.68 -3.69
C ASP A 27 19.08 7.23 -3.36
N PHE A 28 17.80 6.90 -3.38
CA PHE A 28 17.29 5.56 -3.11
C PHE A 28 16.90 4.83 -4.41
N GLY A 29 17.26 5.37 -5.57
CA GLY A 29 16.83 4.85 -6.87
C GLY A 29 15.33 4.99 -7.11
N ILE A 30 14.66 5.90 -6.39
CA ILE A 30 13.23 6.17 -6.58
C ILE A 30 13.09 7.15 -7.75
N TYR A 31 12.27 6.78 -8.72
CA TYR A 31 11.95 7.59 -9.88
C TYR A 31 10.43 7.76 -10.01
N ARG A 32 10.01 8.80 -10.73
CA ARG A 32 8.59 9.02 -11.03
C ARG A 32 8.11 7.94 -12.00
N CYS A 33 7.00 7.32 -11.67
CA CYS A 33 6.29 6.41 -12.54
C CYS A 33 5.04 7.13 -13.04
N ASP A 34 5.05 7.52 -14.32
CA ASP A 34 3.98 8.31 -14.92
C ASP A 34 2.74 7.45 -15.22
N GLU A 35 2.95 6.16 -15.46
CA GLU A 35 1.89 5.21 -15.74
C GLU A 35 1.49 4.42 -14.49
N ALA A 36 0.20 4.50 -14.14
CA ALA A 36 -0.34 3.66 -13.08
C ALA A 36 -0.48 2.21 -13.55
N LEU A 37 -0.22 1.25 -12.66
CA LEU A 37 -0.47 -0.16 -12.93
C LEU A 37 -1.95 -0.41 -13.30
N PRO A 38 -2.22 -1.34 -14.23
CA PRO A 38 -3.59 -1.64 -14.65
C PRO A 38 -4.41 -2.17 -13.48
N GLN A 39 -5.62 -1.61 -13.31
CA GLN A 39 -6.56 -2.04 -12.28
C GLN A 39 -7.12 -3.44 -12.59
N SER A 40 -6.98 -4.34 -11.63
CA SER A 40 -7.46 -5.73 -11.71
C SER A 40 -8.92 -5.90 -11.26
N PHE A 41 -9.50 -4.88 -10.62
CA PHE A 41 -10.85 -4.90 -10.08
C PHE A 41 -11.57 -3.57 -10.25
N ARG A 42 -12.90 -3.63 -10.37
CA ARG A 42 -13.78 -2.46 -10.36
C ARG A 42 -14.49 -2.31 -9.02
N LYS A 43 -14.81 -1.07 -8.64
CA LYS A 43 -15.65 -0.80 -7.47
C LYS A 43 -17.01 -1.49 -7.63
N PHE A 44 -17.51 -2.09 -6.56
CA PHE A 44 -18.76 -2.87 -6.47
C PHE A 44 -18.79 -4.21 -7.19
N GLU A 45 -17.70 -4.60 -7.86
CA GLU A 45 -17.54 -5.93 -8.44
C GLU A 45 -17.57 -7.02 -7.34
N LYS A 46 -18.17 -8.18 -7.64
CA LYS A 46 -18.13 -9.36 -6.77
C LYS A 46 -16.99 -10.29 -7.21
N VAL A 47 -16.15 -10.69 -6.27
CA VAL A 47 -14.97 -11.54 -6.51
C VAL A 47 -14.92 -12.69 -5.50
N SER A 48 -14.34 -13.82 -5.92
CA SER A 48 -13.98 -14.91 -5.01
C SER A 48 -12.54 -14.71 -4.56
N VAL A 49 -12.31 -14.49 -3.27
CA VAL A 49 -10.99 -14.20 -2.70
C VAL A 49 -10.53 -15.39 -1.86
N ARG A 50 -9.31 -15.88 -2.09
CA ARG A 50 -8.69 -16.89 -1.23
C ARG A 50 -8.02 -16.20 -0.04
N LEU A 51 -8.40 -16.52 1.19
CA LEU A 51 -7.81 -15.94 2.38
C LEU A 51 -6.47 -16.61 2.70
N LEU A 52 -5.46 -15.82 3.04
CA LEU A 52 -4.10 -16.31 3.29
C LEU A 52 -3.58 -15.95 4.68
N ALA A 53 -4.04 -14.85 5.27
CA ALA A 53 -3.58 -14.41 6.58
C ALA A 53 -4.59 -13.45 7.23
N PRO A 54 -4.48 -13.20 8.54
CA PRO A 54 -5.09 -12.04 9.18
C PRO A 54 -4.63 -10.73 8.54
N GLY A 55 -5.49 -9.72 8.55
CA GLY A 55 -5.18 -8.36 8.14
C GLY A 55 -4.40 -7.57 9.19
N TRP A 56 -4.06 -6.33 8.85
CA TRP A 56 -3.41 -5.42 9.81
C TRP A 56 -4.38 -5.10 10.94
N MET A 57 -5.59 -4.66 10.62
CA MET A 57 -6.57 -4.25 11.62
C MET A 57 -7.48 -5.40 12.04
N ARG A 58 -8.07 -5.30 13.24
CA ARG A 58 -9.03 -6.29 13.75
C ARG A 58 -10.22 -6.41 12.79
N GLY A 59 -10.59 -7.65 12.45
CA GLY A 59 -11.71 -7.96 11.56
C GLY A 59 -11.36 -7.88 10.06
N GLU A 60 -10.08 -7.64 9.73
CA GLU A 60 -9.56 -7.75 8.38
C GLU A 60 -8.87 -9.09 8.15
N MET A 61 -8.95 -9.58 6.93
CA MET A 61 -8.21 -10.73 6.41
C MET A 61 -7.48 -10.31 5.14
N LEU A 62 -6.27 -10.78 4.94
CA LEU A 62 -5.57 -10.68 3.67
C LEU A 62 -5.93 -11.87 2.80
N GLY A 63 -6.26 -11.59 1.55
CA GLY A 63 -6.51 -12.62 0.56
C GLY A 63 -6.01 -12.26 -0.82
N VAL A 64 -6.06 -13.23 -1.72
CA VAL A 64 -5.56 -13.11 -3.09
C VAL A 64 -6.65 -13.46 -4.09
N ALA A 65 -6.74 -12.66 -5.14
CA ALA A 65 -7.50 -12.93 -6.34
C ALA A 65 -6.83 -12.22 -7.54
N ARG A 66 -6.85 -12.85 -8.73
CA ARG A 66 -6.25 -12.29 -9.97
C ARG A 66 -4.84 -11.73 -9.76
N ASP A 67 -4.00 -12.48 -9.04
CA ASP A 67 -2.61 -12.12 -8.70
C ASP A 67 -2.45 -10.77 -8.00
N ARG A 68 -3.49 -10.34 -7.28
CA ARG A 68 -3.47 -9.15 -6.42
C ARG A 68 -3.87 -9.53 -5.00
N THR A 69 -3.24 -8.85 -4.05
CA THR A 69 -3.63 -8.89 -2.63
C THR A 69 -4.81 -7.95 -2.39
N LEU A 70 -5.76 -8.39 -1.57
CA LEU A 70 -6.92 -7.63 -1.14
C LEU A 70 -7.03 -7.69 0.38
N THR A 71 -7.44 -6.56 0.97
CA THR A 71 -7.93 -6.54 2.36
C THR A 71 -9.42 -6.86 2.33
N VAL A 72 -9.83 -7.92 3.02
CA VAL A 72 -11.22 -8.38 3.12
C VAL A 72 -11.73 -8.13 4.54
N ILE A 73 -12.70 -7.22 4.67
CA ILE A 73 -13.36 -6.92 5.94
C ILE A 73 -14.53 -7.89 6.15
N GLY A 74 -14.71 -8.36 7.38
CA GLY A 74 -15.86 -9.18 7.79
C GLY A 74 -15.75 -10.64 7.35
N ALA A 75 -14.52 -11.12 7.12
CA ALA A 75 -14.22 -12.53 6.86
C ALA A 75 -13.50 -13.19 8.05
N GLU A 76 -13.58 -12.57 9.23
CA GLU A 76 -13.04 -13.12 10.47
C GLU A 76 -13.71 -14.47 10.79
N GLY A 77 -12.92 -15.43 11.26
CA GLY A 77 -13.39 -16.79 11.54
C GLY A 77 -13.45 -17.72 10.32
N VAL A 78 -13.27 -17.21 9.10
CA VAL A 78 -13.08 -18.09 7.93
C VAL A 78 -11.67 -18.69 7.97
N PRO A 79 -11.51 -20.02 7.82
CA PRO A 79 -10.20 -20.66 7.85
C PRO A 79 -9.24 -20.12 6.76
N ILE A 80 -7.96 -20.04 7.11
CA ILE A 80 -6.92 -19.71 6.13
C ILE A 80 -6.90 -20.79 5.04
N GLY A 81 -6.77 -20.35 3.79
CA GLY A 81 -6.78 -21.20 2.60
C GLY A 81 -8.15 -21.27 1.91
N GLU A 82 -9.23 -20.97 2.62
CA GLU A 82 -10.60 -20.98 2.09
C GLU A 82 -10.90 -19.78 1.21
N ARG A 83 -12.00 -19.88 0.45
CA ARG A 83 -12.48 -18.83 -0.44
C ARG A 83 -13.75 -18.17 0.08
N VAL A 84 -13.77 -16.84 0.05
CA VAL A 84 -14.93 -16.01 0.41
C VAL A 84 -15.40 -15.22 -0.79
N LYS A 85 -16.71 -15.10 -0.96
CA LYS A 85 -17.30 -14.14 -1.89
C LYS A 85 -17.24 -12.76 -1.24
N ALA A 86 -16.66 -11.79 -1.92
CA ALA A 86 -16.53 -10.43 -1.40
C ALA A 86 -16.90 -9.42 -2.48
N ARG A 87 -17.40 -8.26 -2.05
CA ARG A 87 -17.64 -7.10 -2.91
C ARG A 87 -16.52 -6.08 -2.74
N ILE A 88 -15.93 -5.66 -3.84
CA ILE A 88 -14.93 -4.60 -3.85
C ILE A 88 -15.59 -3.28 -3.46
N ILE A 89 -15.01 -2.58 -2.48
CA ILE A 89 -15.49 -1.27 -2.00
C ILE A 89 -14.46 -0.15 -2.22
N GLY A 90 -13.18 -0.48 -2.46
CA GLY A 90 -12.13 0.47 -2.77
C GLY A 90 -11.06 -0.10 -3.72
N THR A 91 -10.54 0.75 -4.61
CA THR A 91 -9.55 0.37 -5.66
C THR A 91 -8.47 1.44 -5.87
N LYS A 92 -8.33 2.38 -4.91
CA LYS A 92 -7.45 3.55 -5.05
C LYS A 92 -5.99 3.11 -5.13
N HIS A 93 -5.25 3.60 -6.14
CA HIS A 93 -3.84 3.28 -6.36
C HIS A 93 -3.52 1.76 -6.37
N ASN A 94 -4.41 0.92 -6.90
CA ASN A 94 -4.29 -0.55 -6.87
C ASN A 94 -4.28 -1.18 -5.46
N ILE A 95 -4.68 -0.43 -4.44
CA ILE A 95 -4.95 -0.96 -3.10
C ILE A 95 -6.43 -1.35 -3.06
N TYR A 96 -6.66 -2.66 -2.90
CA TYR A 96 -8.00 -3.24 -3.00
C TYR A 96 -8.58 -3.53 -1.63
N LEU A 97 -9.75 -2.94 -1.38
CA LEU A 97 -10.54 -3.19 -0.18
C LEU A 97 -11.84 -3.88 -0.59
N ALA A 98 -12.17 -4.97 0.09
CA ALA A 98 -13.36 -5.76 -0.15
C ALA A 98 -14.11 -6.02 1.16
N ARG A 99 -15.41 -6.25 1.07
CA ARG A 99 -16.25 -6.69 2.20
C ARG A 99 -16.85 -8.05 1.87
N ALA A 100 -16.74 -9.00 2.80
CA ALA A 100 -17.37 -10.32 2.68
C ALA A 100 -18.89 -10.17 2.43
N LEU A 101 -19.43 -11.08 1.62
CA LEU A 101 -20.84 -11.15 1.26
C LEU A 101 -21.58 -12.20 2.09
#